data_AF-A0A2I0T3K6-F1
#
_entry.id   AF-A0A2I0T3K6-F1
#
_cell.length_a   1.000
_cell.length_b   1.000
_cell.length_c   1.000
_cell.angle_alpha   90.00
_cell.angle_beta   90.00
_cell.angle_gamma   90.00
#
_symmetry.space_group_name_H-M   'P 1'
#
loop_
_entity.id
_entity.type
_entity.pdbx_description
1 polymer ?
#
loop_
_entity_poly.entity_id
_entity_poly.type
_entity_poly.pdbx_seq_one_letter_code
_entity_poly.pdbx_strand_id
1 'polypeptide(L)'
;MSSWNYLVMVSFNGDQVHLVCKVLGNLQLNLLSKSKVYEDPALSAIFLHNNYNYILKSLEKSELIQLVAVTQKTAERSYRELIEQQIQTYQRSWLKVTDYILERNLPVFQPGVKLKDKERQMIKERFKGFNDGLEELCKIQKAWAIPDMEQRDKIRRAQKTIVKETYGAFLNR
;
A
#
# COMPACT_ATOMS: atom_id res chain seq x y z
N MET A 1 15.80 9.50 -29.84
CA MET A 1 16.65 8.49 -29.18
C MET A 1 18.10 8.91 -29.38
N SER A 2 18.87 9.04 -28.31
CA SER A 2 20.30 9.37 -28.38
C SER A 2 21.07 8.20 -29.00
N SER A 3 22.17 8.49 -29.71
CA SER A 3 23.05 7.49 -30.34
C SER A 3 23.60 6.47 -29.31
N TRP A 4 23.70 6.88 -28.04
CA TRP A 4 24.07 6.04 -26.91
C TRP A 4 23.07 4.92 -26.60
N ASN A 5 21.76 5.19 -26.68
CA ASN A 5 20.74 4.17 -26.45
C ASN A 5 20.74 3.09 -27.55
N TYR A 6 21.16 3.45 -28.77
CA TYR A 6 21.32 2.49 -29.86
C TYR A 6 22.51 1.56 -29.62
N LEU A 7 23.65 2.07 -29.16
CA LEU A 7 24.84 1.25 -28.89
C LEU A 7 24.64 0.28 -27.72
N VAL A 8 23.92 0.70 -26.67
CA VAL A 8 23.54 -0.19 -25.55
C VAL A 8 22.61 -1.30 -26.05
N MET A 9 21.62 -0.98 -26.89
CA MET A 9 20.73 -2.00 -27.47
C MET A 9 21.44 -2.95 -28.45
N VAL A 10 22.46 -2.48 -29.17
CA VAL A 10 23.26 -3.32 -30.09
C VAL A 10 24.23 -4.25 -29.32
N SER A 11 24.50 -3.98 -28.04
CA SER A 11 25.44 -4.77 -27.21
C SER A 11 24.77 -5.93 -26.46
N PHE A 12 23.44 -5.99 -26.38
CA PHE A 12 22.71 -7.05 -25.69
C PHE A 12 22.02 -8.00 -26.68
N ASN A 13 22.42 -9.28 -26.66
CA ASN A 13 21.76 -10.32 -27.45
C ASN A 13 20.42 -10.72 -26.81
N GLY A 14 19.46 -11.18 -27.63
CA GLY A 14 18.11 -11.58 -27.17
C GLY A 14 18.09 -12.59 -26.01
N ASP A 15 19.11 -13.44 -25.92
CA ASP A 15 19.30 -14.40 -24.83
C ASP A 15 19.52 -13.75 -23.46
N GLN A 16 20.23 -12.60 -23.43
CA GLN A 16 20.47 -11.87 -22.18
C GLN A 16 19.20 -11.20 -21.68
N VAL A 17 18.38 -10.64 -22.58
CA VAL A 17 17.08 -10.05 -22.24
C VAL A 17 16.13 -11.13 -21.70
N HIS A 18 16.11 -12.29 -22.35
CA HIS A 18 15.31 -13.43 -21.90
C HIS A 18 15.73 -13.90 -20.50
N LEU A 19 17.04 -13.99 -20.24
CA LEU A 19 17.57 -14.37 -18.92
C LEU A 19 17.13 -13.39 -17.82
N VAL A 20 17.25 -12.08 -18.06
CA VAL A 20 16.82 -11.06 -17.09
C VAL A 20 15.32 -11.18 -16.79
N CYS A 21 14.48 -11.28 -17.82
CA CYS A 21 13.04 -11.45 -17.65
C CYS A 21 12.68 -12.73 -16.87
N LYS A 22 13.39 -13.84 -17.13
CA LYS A 22 13.20 -15.10 -16.41
C LYS A 22 13.58 -15.00 -14.94
N VAL A 23 14.70 -14.34 -14.63
CA VAL A 23 15.14 -14.10 -13.25
C VAL A 23 14.15 -13.22 -12.50
N LEU A 24 13.66 -12.14 -13.13
CA LEU A 24 12.66 -11.25 -12.52
C LEU A 24 11.34 -11.99 -12.26
N GLY A 25 10.87 -12.81 -13.20
CA GLY A 25 9.66 -13.62 -13.01
C GLY A 25 9.81 -14.63 -11.86
N ASN A 26 10.94 -15.34 -11.81
CA ASN A 26 11.23 -16.28 -10.71
C ASN A 26 11.34 -15.57 -9.35
N LEU A 27 11.97 -14.40 -9.31
CA LEU A 27 12.04 -13.59 -8.10
C LEU A 27 10.65 -13.17 -7.64
N GLN A 28 9.79 -12.69 -8.54
CA GLN A 28 8.42 -12.32 -8.20
C GLN A 28 7.63 -13.51 -7.64
N LEU A 29 7.70 -14.69 -8.27
CA LEU A 29 7.06 -15.90 -7.76
C LEU A 29 7.60 -16.31 -6.38
N ASN A 30 8.91 -16.19 -6.15
CA ASN A 30 9.50 -16.46 -4.85
C ASN A 30 9.01 -15.49 -3.77
N LEU A 31 8.92 -14.20 -4.10
CA LEU A 31 8.40 -13.17 -3.19
C LEU A 31 6.93 -13.43 -2.83
N LEU A 32 6.10 -13.81 -3.81
CA LEU A 32 4.70 -14.19 -3.57
C LEU A 32 4.57 -15.45 -2.71
N SER A 33 5.52 -16.38 -2.79
CA SER A 33 5.54 -17.54 -1.90
C SER A 33 5.95 -17.15 -0.48
N LYS A 34 7.00 -16.31 -0.33
CA LYS A 34 7.48 -15.84 0.97
C LYS A 34 6.50 -14.94 1.69
N SER A 35 5.72 -14.13 0.96
CA SER A 35 4.73 -13.24 1.56
C SER A 35 3.61 -13.99 2.31
N LYS A 36 3.37 -15.26 1.96
CA LYS A 36 2.37 -16.12 2.60
C LYS A 36 2.78 -16.63 4.00
N VAL A 37 4.02 -16.39 4.43
CA VAL A 37 4.49 -16.78 5.77
C VAL A 37 3.95 -15.83 6.85
N TYR A 38 3.60 -14.60 6.49
CA TYR A 38 3.01 -13.66 7.43
C TYR A 38 1.52 -13.98 7.63
N GLU A 39 1.11 -14.04 8.90
CA GLU A 39 -0.30 -14.24 9.27
C GLU A 39 -1.16 -13.01 8.96
N ASP A 40 -0.61 -11.81 9.17
CA ASP A 40 -1.29 -10.55 8.86
C ASP A 40 -1.16 -10.21 7.37
N PRO A 41 -2.27 -10.17 6.60
CA PRO A 41 -2.23 -9.86 5.17
C PRO A 41 -1.66 -8.47 4.85
N ALA A 42 -1.79 -7.51 5.76
CA ALA A 42 -1.24 -6.17 5.57
C ALA A 42 0.28 -6.16 5.76
N LEU A 43 0.83 -7.02 6.61
CA LEU A 43 2.28 -7.23 6.70
C LEU A 43 2.81 -7.92 5.43
N SER A 44 2.10 -8.93 4.91
CA SER A 44 2.41 -9.52 3.60
C SER A 44 2.44 -8.47 2.49
N ALA A 45 1.47 -7.54 2.49
CA ALA A 45 1.39 -6.46 1.52
C ALA A 45 2.57 -5.46 1.67
N ILE A 46 2.95 -5.09 2.89
CA ILE A 46 4.14 -4.23 3.12
C ILE A 46 5.43 -4.92 2.63
N PHE A 47 5.58 -6.22 2.90
CA PHE A 47 6.71 -6.99 2.39
C PHE A 47 6.79 -6.95 0.86
N LEU A 48 5.68 -7.24 0.17
CA LEU A 48 5.63 -7.21 -1.29
C LEU A 48 5.85 -5.80 -1.83
N HIS A 49 5.23 -4.79 -1.24
CA HIS A 49 5.42 -3.38 -1.58
C HIS A 49 6.91 -2.99 -1.55
N ASN A 50 7.60 -3.29 -0.45
CA ASN A 50 9.01 -2.96 -0.28
C ASN A 50 9.88 -3.62 -1.36
N ASN A 51 9.66 -4.91 -1.62
CA ASN A 51 10.45 -5.65 -2.59
C ASN A 51 10.17 -5.21 -4.03
N TYR A 52 8.90 -4.99 -4.39
CA TYR A 52 8.56 -4.50 -5.74
C TYR A 52 9.08 -3.08 -5.98
N ASN A 53 8.97 -2.18 -5.00
CA ASN A 53 9.56 -0.85 -5.10
C ASN A 53 11.08 -0.92 -5.24
N TYR A 54 11.75 -1.80 -4.48
CA TYR A 54 13.19 -2.00 -4.60
C TYR A 54 13.60 -2.53 -5.98
N ILE A 55 12.90 -3.53 -6.50
CA ILE A 55 13.16 -4.07 -7.85
C ILE A 55 12.97 -2.97 -8.89
N LEU A 56 11.85 -2.25 -8.87
CA LEU A 56 11.57 -1.19 -9.83
C LEU A 56 12.66 -0.10 -9.80
N LYS A 57 12.99 0.43 -8.62
CA LYS A 57 14.06 1.44 -8.48
C LYS A 57 15.42 0.92 -8.92
N SER A 58 15.71 -0.36 -8.69
CA SER A 58 16.96 -0.99 -9.12
C SER A 58 17.03 -1.13 -10.64
N LEU A 59 15.92 -1.49 -11.29
CA LEU A 59 15.81 -1.57 -12.76
C LEU A 59 15.91 -0.18 -13.41
N GLU A 60 15.31 0.84 -12.79
CA GLU A 60 15.41 2.24 -13.24
C GLU A 60 16.86 2.75 -13.12
N LYS A 61 17.51 2.53 -11.96
CA LYS A 61 18.88 3.00 -11.71
C LYS A 61 19.94 2.36 -12.61
N SER A 62 19.72 1.09 -12.99
CA SER A 62 20.65 0.33 -13.83
C SER A 62 20.34 0.45 -15.33
N GLU A 63 19.31 1.23 -15.71
CA GLU A 63 18.77 1.31 -17.07
C GLU A 63 18.29 -0.03 -17.66
N LEU A 64 18.31 -1.11 -16.87
CA LEU A 64 17.81 -2.44 -17.25
C LEU A 64 16.31 -2.42 -17.56
N ILE A 65 15.57 -1.44 -17.05
CA ILE A 65 14.16 -1.27 -17.41
C ILE A 65 13.97 -1.07 -18.92
N GLN A 66 14.90 -0.39 -19.60
CA GLN A 66 14.85 -0.20 -21.05
C GLN A 66 15.11 -1.52 -21.79
N LEU A 67 16.03 -2.35 -21.26
CA LEU A 67 16.32 -3.67 -21.79
C LEU A 67 15.12 -4.62 -21.65
N VAL A 68 14.49 -4.63 -20.48
CA VAL A 68 13.28 -5.43 -20.23
C VAL A 68 12.14 -4.96 -21.13
N ALA A 69 11.99 -3.65 -21.36
CA ALA A 69 10.95 -3.09 -22.22
C ALA A 69 11.04 -3.54 -23.69
N VAL A 70 12.20 -4.02 -24.17
CA VAL A 70 12.35 -4.60 -25.51
C VAL A 70 11.46 -5.84 -25.69
N THR A 71 11.32 -6.66 -24.64
CA THR A 71 10.51 -7.89 -24.68
C THR A 71 9.19 -7.74 -23.93
N GLN A 72 9.16 -6.94 -22.87
CA GLN A 72 8.00 -6.69 -22.02
C GLN A 72 7.73 -5.18 -21.93
N LYS A 73 7.10 -4.64 -22.98
CA LYS A 73 6.85 -3.19 -23.12
C LYS A 73 6.11 -2.54 -21.94
N THR A 74 5.37 -3.32 -21.16
CA THR A 74 4.58 -2.84 -20.02
C THR A 74 5.21 -3.14 -18.66
N ALA A 75 6.42 -3.68 -18.58
CA ALA A 75 7.02 -4.16 -17.34
C ALA A 75 7.03 -3.09 -16.23
N GLU A 76 7.47 -1.88 -16.55
CA GLU A 76 7.50 -0.76 -15.61
C GLU A 76 6.10 -0.45 -15.06
N ARG A 77 5.10 -0.34 -15.95
CA ARG A 77 3.70 -0.10 -15.59
C ARG A 77 3.18 -1.22 -14.68
N SER A 78 3.45 -2.47 -15.01
CA SER A 78 3.01 -3.63 -14.22
C SER A 78 3.60 -3.60 -12.81
N TYR A 79 4.86 -3.22 -12.63
CA TYR A 79 5.44 -3.04 -11.29
C TYR A 79 4.75 -1.90 -10.52
N ARG A 80 4.48 -0.76 -11.18
CA ARG A 80 3.75 0.36 -10.54
C ARG A 80 2.35 -0.06 -10.09
N GLU A 81 1.63 -0.82 -10.91
CA GLU A 81 0.32 -1.38 -10.57
C GLU A 81 0.39 -2.34 -9.38
N LEU A 82 1.38 -3.26 -9.36
CA LEU A 82 1.60 -4.17 -8.25
C LEU A 82 1.89 -3.43 -6.94
N ILE A 83 2.76 -2.41 -6.99
CA ILE A 83 3.10 -1.57 -5.83
C ILE A 83 1.84 -0.88 -5.28
N GLU A 84 1.01 -0.30 -6.15
CA GLU A 84 -0.23 0.38 -5.76
C GLU A 84 -1.24 -0.61 -5.16
N GLN A 85 -1.41 -1.80 -5.75
CA GLN A 85 -2.27 -2.86 -5.21
C GLN A 85 -1.84 -3.29 -3.79
N GLN A 86 -0.53 -3.35 -3.53
CA GLN A 86 -0.05 -3.67 -2.18
C GLN A 86 -0.33 -2.53 -1.19
N ILE A 87 -0.21 -1.26 -1.60
CA ILE A 87 -0.60 -0.12 -0.76
C ILE A 87 -2.08 -0.19 -0.42
N GLN A 88 -2.95 -0.45 -1.41
CA GLN A 88 -4.38 -0.59 -1.17
C GLN A 88 -4.71 -1.74 -0.21
N THR A 89 -4.01 -2.87 -0.34
CA THR A 89 -4.17 -4.02 0.57
C THR A 89 -3.75 -3.66 1.99
N TYR A 90 -2.63 -2.97 2.16
CA TYR A 90 -2.21 -2.43 3.45
C TYR A 90 -3.26 -1.46 4.03
N GLN A 91 -3.79 -0.53 3.23
CA GLN A 91 -4.79 0.45 3.66
C GLN A 91 -6.08 -0.21 4.14
N ARG A 92 -6.48 -1.36 3.57
CA ARG A 92 -7.66 -2.12 4.05
C ARG A 92 -7.53 -2.56 5.51
N SER A 93 -6.32 -2.71 6.05
CA SER A 93 -6.13 -3.01 7.48
C SER A 93 -6.67 -1.92 8.41
N TRP A 94 -6.85 -0.69 7.92
CA TRP A 94 -7.38 0.43 8.67
C TRP A 94 -8.92 0.46 8.71
N LEU A 95 -9.60 -0.34 7.88
CA LEU A 95 -11.07 -0.42 7.88
C LEU A 95 -11.61 -0.86 9.25
N LYS A 96 -10.91 -1.79 9.93
CA LYS A 96 -11.27 -2.22 11.29
C LYS A 96 -11.32 -1.07 12.31
N VAL A 97 -10.61 0.03 12.03
CA VAL A 97 -10.58 1.22 12.88
C VAL A 97 -11.59 2.25 12.37
N THR A 98 -11.58 2.55 11.07
CA THR A 98 -12.43 3.60 10.50
C THR A 98 -13.90 3.21 10.44
N ASP A 99 -14.25 1.92 10.35
CA ASP A 99 -15.64 1.48 10.30
C ASP A 99 -16.43 1.83 11.58
N TYR A 100 -15.77 2.00 12.73
CA TYR A 100 -16.46 2.47 13.95
C TYR A 100 -17.08 3.85 13.79
N ILE A 101 -16.41 4.73 13.05
CA ILE A 101 -16.70 6.17 12.95
C ILE A 101 -17.15 6.60 11.54
N LEU A 102 -17.24 5.66 10.60
CA LEU A 102 -17.66 5.94 9.24
C LEU A 102 -19.16 6.26 9.19
N GLU A 103 -19.53 7.34 8.50
CA GLU A 103 -20.90 7.89 8.50
C GLU A 103 -21.97 6.87 8.14
N ARG A 104 -21.71 6.02 7.14
CA ARG A 104 -22.65 4.97 6.68
C ARG A 104 -22.99 3.94 7.76
N ASN A 105 -22.15 3.82 8.79
CA ASN A 105 -22.32 2.87 9.89
C ASN A 105 -22.98 3.53 11.12
N LEU A 106 -23.41 4.80 11.02
CA LEU A 106 -23.92 5.60 12.13
C LEU A 106 -25.39 6.02 11.89
N PRO A 107 -26.28 5.85 12.88
CA PRO A 107 -27.68 6.20 12.71
C PRO A 107 -27.89 7.71 12.63
N VAL A 108 -28.68 8.16 11.66
CA VAL A 108 -28.98 9.57 11.40
C VAL A 108 -29.58 10.23 12.65
N PHE A 109 -28.93 11.28 13.14
CA PHE A 109 -29.43 12.09 14.26
C PHE A 109 -30.16 13.31 13.71
N GLN A 110 -31.25 13.72 14.37
CA GLN A 110 -31.94 14.96 14.02
C GLN A 110 -31.21 16.16 14.64
N PRO A 111 -30.76 17.14 13.82
CA PRO A 111 -30.13 18.34 14.34
C PRO A 111 -31.03 19.09 15.31
N GLY A 112 -30.48 19.55 16.43
CA GLY A 112 -31.22 20.33 17.43
C GLY A 112 -32.09 19.53 18.40
N VAL A 113 -32.18 18.21 18.25
CA VAL A 113 -32.89 17.34 19.19
C VAL A 113 -31.92 16.80 20.23
N LYS A 114 -32.29 16.88 21.51
CA LYS A 114 -31.48 16.31 22.61
C LYS A 114 -31.36 14.80 22.43
N LEU A 115 -30.12 14.32 22.36
CA LEU A 115 -29.84 12.89 22.26
C LEU A 115 -30.48 12.11 23.41
N LYS A 116 -30.98 10.91 23.13
CA LYS A 116 -31.44 9.93 24.11
C LYS A 116 -30.24 9.23 24.75
N ASP A 117 -30.43 8.63 25.93
CA ASP A 117 -29.36 7.89 26.61
C ASP A 117 -28.77 6.78 25.76
N LYS A 118 -29.61 6.07 25.01
CA LYS A 118 -29.17 5.02 24.07
C LYS A 118 -28.25 5.56 22.97
N GLU A 119 -28.56 6.74 22.43
CA GLU A 119 -27.77 7.38 21.37
C GLU A 119 -26.41 7.85 21.92
N ARG A 120 -26.41 8.48 23.11
CA ARG A 120 -25.18 8.85 23.82
C ARG A 120 -24.30 7.62 24.08
N GLN A 121 -24.89 6.53 24.55
CA GLN A 121 -24.17 5.31 24.87
C GLN A 121 -23.53 4.70 23.63
N MET A 122 -24.27 4.61 22.53
CA MET A 122 -23.73 4.12 21.25
C MET A 122 -22.60 5.02 20.73
N ILE A 123 -22.71 6.36 20.82
CA ILE A 123 -21.62 7.26 20.43
C ILE A 123 -20.35 6.96 21.26
N LYS A 124 -20.49 6.78 22.58
CA LYS A 124 -19.37 6.38 23.45
C LYS A 124 -18.75 5.04 23.03
N GLU A 125 -19.57 4.06 22.67
CA GLU A 125 -19.10 2.76 22.18
C GLU A 125 -18.32 2.87 20.87
N ARG A 126 -18.74 3.75 19.95
CA ARG A 126 -17.99 4.02 18.71
C ARG A 126 -16.65 4.70 18.97
N PHE A 127 -16.61 5.70 19.84
CA PHE A 127 -15.35 6.32 20.25
C PHE A 127 -14.41 5.30 20.90
N LYS A 128 -14.94 4.46 21.79
CA LYS A 128 -14.16 3.40 22.44
C LYS A 128 -13.60 2.41 21.41
N GLY A 129 -14.44 1.89 20.52
CA GLY A 129 -14.01 0.94 19.49
C GLY A 129 -12.95 1.52 18.55
N PHE A 130 -13.12 2.79 18.14
CA PHE A 130 -12.10 3.50 17.36
C PHE A 130 -10.77 3.63 18.11
N ASN A 131 -10.80 4.08 19.37
CA ASN A 131 -9.59 4.30 20.17
C ASN A 131 -8.85 2.97 20.43
N ASP A 132 -9.57 1.95 20.86
CA ASP A 132 -9.02 0.61 21.15
C ASP A 132 -8.42 0.01 19.86
N GLY A 133 -9.14 0.09 18.74
CA GLY A 133 -8.68 -0.41 17.45
C GLY A 133 -7.47 0.35 16.90
N LEU A 134 -7.44 1.68 17.07
CA LEU A 134 -6.30 2.52 16.68
C LEU A 134 -5.05 2.18 17.49
N GLU A 135 -5.19 2.04 18.81
CA GLU A 135 -4.08 1.70 19.70
C GLU A 135 -3.49 0.32 19.34
N GLU A 136 -4.35 -0.68 19.15
CA GLU A 136 -3.92 -2.02 18.74
C GLU A 136 -3.20 -1.98 17.39
N LEU A 137 -3.78 -1.31 16.38
CA LEU A 137 -3.19 -1.19 15.06
C LEU A 137 -1.82 -0.50 15.15
N CYS A 138 -1.70 0.62 15.86
CA CYS A 138 -0.42 1.30 16.06
C CYS A 138 0.60 0.42 16.80
N LYS A 139 0.17 -0.35 17.81
CA LYS A 139 1.02 -1.26 18.57
C LYS A 139 1.62 -2.37 17.68
N ILE A 140 0.84 -2.88 16.73
CA ILE A 140 1.29 -3.92 15.79
C ILE A 140 2.17 -3.28 14.70
N GLN A 141 1.66 -2.24 14.03
CA GLN A 141 2.29 -1.71 12.82
C GLN A 141 3.56 -0.88 13.09
N LYS A 142 3.81 -0.43 14.32
CA LYS A 142 5.08 0.25 14.67
C LYS A 142 6.32 -0.62 14.46
N ALA A 143 6.17 -1.94 14.46
CA ALA A 143 7.27 -2.88 14.23
C ALA A 143 7.57 -3.08 12.73
N TRP A 144 6.70 -2.58 11.84
CA TRP A 144 6.83 -2.79 10.40
C TRP A 144 7.76 -1.74 9.78
N ALA A 145 8.54 -2.16 8.79
CA ALA A 145 9.51 -1.31 8.13
C ALA A 145 9.11 -1.01 6.68
N ILE A 146 9.24 0.27 6.29
CA ILE A 146 9.23 0.73 4.89
C ILE A 146 10.54 1.49 4.70
N PRO A 147 11.58 0.86 4.11
CA PRO A 147 12.91 1.45 4.02
C PRO A 147 12.96 2.70 3.13
N ASP A 148 12.17 2.69 2.06
CA ASP A 148 12.07 3.81 1.14
C ASP A 148 11.33 4.99 1.79
N MET A 149 12.06 6.09 2.01
CA MET A 149 11.53 7.24 2.75
C MET A 149 10.38 7.93 2.01
N GLU A 150 10.47 8.03 0.69
CA GLU A 150 9.46 8.68 -0.15
C GLU A 150 8.15 7.89 -0.11
N GLN A 151 8.22 6.57 -0.31
CA GLN A 151 7.06 5.68 -0.21
C GLN A 151 6.47 5.72 1.19
N ARG A 152 7.30 5.60 2.22
CA ARG A 152 6.88 5.65 3.62
C ARG A 152 6.12 6.93 3.93
N ASP A 153 6.64 8.08 3.50
CA ASP A 153 6.03 9.37 3.79
C ASP A 153 4.75 9.58 2.96
N LYS A 154 4.70 9.11 1.72
CA LYS A 154 3.49 9.08 0.89
C LYS A 154 2.38 8.26 1.55
N ILE A 155 2.69 7.03 1.97
CA ILE A 155 1.74 6.12 2.64
C ILE A 155 1.26 6.74 3.96
N ARG A 156 2.16 7.28 4.77
CA ARG A 156 1.80 7.96 6.03
C ARG A 156 0.90 9.16 5.81
N ARG A 157 1.18 10.01 4.81
CA ARG A 157 0.33 11.16 4.48
C ARG A 157 -1.06 10.70 4.06
N ALA A 158 -1.15 9.76 3.11
CA ALA A 158 -2.43 9.23 2.64
C ALA A 158 -3.28 8.66 3.79
N GLN A 159 -2.67 7.84 4.64
CA GLN A 159 -3.38 7.23 5.76
C GLN A 159 -3.82 8.26 6.81
N LYS A 160 -2.95 9.24 7.13
CA LYS A 160 -3.31 10.34 8.04
C LYS A 160 -4.48 11.16 7.50
N THR A 161 -4.50 11.46 6.21
CA THR A 161 -5.61 12.19 5.57
C THR A 161 -6.91 11.43 5.72
N ILE A 162 -6.95 10.15 5.32
CA ILE A 162 -8.15 9.30 5.42
C ILE A 162 -8.69 9.25 6.85
N VAL A 163 -7.82 8.98 7.83
CA VAL A 163 -8.24 8.88 9.25
C VAL A 163 -8.70 10.23 9.78
N LYS A 164 -7.98 11.31 9.47
CA LYS A 164 -8.32 12.66 9.94
C LYS A 164 -9.66 13.14 9.38
N GLU A 165 -9.92 12.90 8.09
CA GLU A 165 -11.18 13.27 7.46
C GLU A 165 -12.35 12.46 8.04
N THR A 166 -12.19 11.14 8.16
CA THR A 166 -13.23 10.28 8.75
C THR A 166 -13.52 10.67 10.20
N TYR A 167 -12.49 10.90 11.01
CA TYR A 167 -12.63 11.30 12.41
C TYR A 167 -13.20 12.71 12.56
N GLY A 168 -12.80 13.65 11.70
CA GLY A 168 -13.34 15.01 11.69
C GLY A 168 -14.83 15.03 11.32
N ALA A 169 -15.24 14.26 10.32
CA ALA A 169 -16.65 14.11 9.96
C ALA A 169 -17.48 13.53 11.13
N PHE A 170 -16.94 12.53 11.82
CA PHE A 170 -17.58 11.96 13.00
C PHE A 170 -17.70 12.94 14.17
N LEU A 171 -16.65 13.74 14.42
CA LEU A 171 -16.61 14.69 15.53
C LEU A 171 -17.52 15.90 15.33
N ASN A 172 -17.67 16.36 14.08
CA ASN A 172 -18.46 17.55 13.75
C ASN A 172 -19.96 17.27 13.60
N ARG A 173 -20.36 16.01 13.75
CA ARG A 173 -21.75 15.58 13.68
C ARG A 173 -22.46 15.73 15.03
#